data_AF-A0A1N5WF04-F1
#
_entry.id   AF-A0A1N5WF04-F1
#
_cell.length_a   1.000
_cell.length_b   1.000
_cell.length_c   1.000
_cell.angle_alpha   90.00
_cell.angle_beta   90.00
_cell.angle_gamma   90.00
#
_symmetry.space_group_name_H-M   'P 1'
#
loop_
_entity.id
_entity.type
_entity.pdbx_description
1 polymer ?
#
loop_
_entity_poly.entity_id
_entity_poly.type
_entity_poly.pdbx_seq_one_letter_code
_entity_poly.pdbx_strand_id
1 'polypeptide(L)'
;MTRLLPALKGQDSSLIQLSRVAHAWVLARTDRGRSFEMLLTALGTDLADPEHSSTRNGIHLGATAGTLDILQRCYTGLEARGDVLRLNLLLPEGLDRLDCVIRYRNQLISLHVYHERLRISAAPGSGQPVPVAVRGRSFMLCPGTIVAVALHGRAEPASRPDQGSAPPDAAES
;
A
#
# COMPACT_ATOMS: atom_id res chain seq x y z
N MET A 1 39.27 35.33 28.28
CA MET A 1 39.13 33.86 28.31
C MET A 1 37.79 33.49 27.72
N THR A 2 37.85 32.87 26.55
CA THR A 2 36.79 32.65 25.57
C THR A 2 35.64 31.78 26.09
N ARG A 3 34.40 32.25 25.92
CA ARG A 3 33.18 31.44 26.07
C ARG A 3 33.21 30.30 25.03
N LEU A 4 33.05 29.05 25.48
CA LEU A 4 32.72 27.92 24.60
C LEU A 4 31.31 27.42 24.96
N LEU A 5 30.43 27.43 23.96
CA LEU A 5 29.05 26.92 23.96
C LEU A 5 29.01 25.40 24.13
N PRO A 6 27.96 24.82 24.74
CA PRO A 6 27.49 23.49 24.39
C PRO A 6 26.26 23.61 23.49
N ALA A 7 26.47 23.43 22.19
CA ALA A 7 25.39 23.31 21.19
C ALA A 7 25.61 22.04 20.36
N LEU A 8 25.47 20.86 20.97
CA LEU A 8 25.39 19.58 20.27
C LEU A 8 24.58 18.57 21.12
N LYS A 9 23.28 18.80 21.23
CA LYS A 9 22.32 17.80 21.70
C LYS A 9 21.03 18.04 20.90
N GLY A 10 20.82 17.28 19.83
CA GLY A 10 19.57 17.38 19.06
C GLY A 10 19.57 17.00 17.57
N GLN A 11 20.65 16.48 16.97
CA GLN A 11 20.68 16.21 15.51
C GLN A 11 20.64 14.73 15.09
N ASP A 12 20.66 13.76 16.02
CA ASP A 12 20.84 12.34 15.64
C ASP A 12 19.52 11.55 15.50
N SER A 13 18.43 12.00 16.12
CA SER A 13 17.18 11.23 16.19
C SER A 13 16.44 11.12 14.85
N SER A 14 16.50 12.16 14.01
CA SER A 14 15.72 12.26 12.76
C SER A 14 16.29 11.40 11.63
N LEU A 15 17.60 11.21 11.56
CA LEU A 15 18.26 10.35 10.56
C LEU A 15 18.01 8.87 10.85
N ILE A 16 17.93 8.51 12.14
CA ILE A 16 17.58 7.15 12.57
C ILE A 16 16.12 6.85 12.20
N GLN A 17 15.20 7.82 12.29
CA GLN A 17 13.80 7.64 11.87
C GLN A 17 13.66 7.38 10.36
N LEU A 18 14.30 8.19 9.51
CA LEU A 18 14.29 7.96 8.07
C LEU A 18 14.93 6.62 7.69
N SER A 19 16.04 6.26 8.33
CA SER A 19 16.70 4.97 8.13
C SER A 19 15.79 3.81 8.50
N ARG A 20 15.07 3.89 9.63
CA ARG A 20 14.10 2.86 10.04
C ARG A 20 12.92 2.75 9.08
N VAL A 21 12.37 3.87 8.62
CA VAL A 21 11.28 3.88 7.63
C VAL A 21 11.75 3.29 6.30
N ALA A 22 12.95 3.66 5.82
CA ALA A 22 13.53 3.08 4.62
C ALA A 22 13.73 1.56 4.77
N HIS A 23 14.22 1.11 5.93
CA HIS A 23 14.41 -0.31 6.22
C HIS A 23 13.08 -1.07 6.28
N ALA A 24 12.06 -0.50 6.94
CA ALA A 24 10.70 -1.04 6.95
C ALA A 24 10.16 -1.16 5.52
N TRP A 25 10.33 -0.15 4.68
CA TRP A 25 9.89 -0.19 3.28
C TRP A 25 10.56 -1.30 2.46
N VAL A 26 11.85 -1.56 2.68
CA VAL A 26 12.55 -2.68 2.06
C VAL A 26 11.98 -4.01 2.55
N LEU A 27 11.83 -4.17 3.86
CA LEU A 27 11.30 -5.38 4.48
C LEU A 27 9.85 -5.65 4.11
N ALA A 28 9.03 -4.63 3.81
CA ALA A 28 7.62 -4.79 3.47
C ALA A 28 7.38 -5.72 2.27
N ARG A 29 8.40 -5.97 1.44
CA ARG A 29 8.35 -6.93 0.33
C ARG A 29 8.71 -8.37 0.73
N THR A 30 9.64 -8.55 1.67
CA THR A 30 10.26 -9.84 1.99
C THR A 30 9.88 -10.39 3.37
N ASP A 31 9.69 -9.51 4.36
CA ASP A 31 9.37 -9.83 5.75
C ASP A 31 8.49 -8.72 6.34
N ARG A 32 7.17 -8.91 6.23
CA ARG A 32 6.18 -7.90 6.64
C ARG A 32 6.06 -7.78 8.17
N GLY A 33 6.35 -8.84 8.92
CA GLY A 33 6.37 -8.79 10.38
C GLY A 33 7.44 -7.83 10.88
N ARG A 34 8.68 -8.03 10.44
CA ARG A 34 9.79 -7.13 10.77
C ARG A 34 9.61 -5.72 10.21
N SER A 35 9.03 -5.60 9.01
CA SER A 35 8.62 -4.29 8.46
C SER A 35 7.70 -3.55 9.44
N PHE A 36 6.71 -4.25 10.00
CA PHE A 36 5.74 -3.66 10.91
C PHE A 36 6.37 -3.28 12.26
N GLU A 37 7.20 -4.14 12.84
CA GLU A 37 7.96 -3.82 14.06
C GLU A 37 8.85 -2.58 13.89
N MET A 38 9.56 -2.49 12.77
CA MET A 38 10.42 -1.36 12.45
C MET A 38 9.60 -0.07 12.25
N LEU A 39 8.43 -0.18 11.62
CA LEU A 39 7.50 0.93 11.45
C LEU A 39 6.96 1.42 12.80
N LEU A 40 6.52 0.51 13.68
CA LEU A 40 6.07 0.85 15.03
C LEU A 40 7.19 1.50 15.85
N THR A 41 8.42 1.01 15.72
CA THR A 41 9.59 1.62 16.38
C THR A 41 9.82 3.04 15.87
N ALA A 42 9.75 3.25 14.56
CA ALA A 42 9.89 4.58 13.97
C ALA A 42 8.80 5.55 14.46
N LEU A 43 7.54 5.10 14.51
CA LEU A 43 6.40 5.88 15.01
C LEU A 43 6.47 6.14 16.52
N GLY A 44 6.87 5.14 17.31
CA GLY A 44 7.00 5.25 18.77
C GLY A 44 8.04 6.28 19.19
N THR A 45 9.11 6.44 18.42
CA THR A 45 10.12 7.48 18.69
C THR A 45 9.62 8.92 18.48
N ASP A 46 8.60 9.15 17.65
CA ASP A 46 8.01 10.49 17.48
C ASP A 46 7.02 10.82 18.59
N LEU A 47 6.39 9.81 19.22
CA LEU A 47 5.39 10.02 20.28
C LEU A 47 6.01 10.20 21.67
N ALA A 48 7.21 9.65 21.90
CA ALA A 48 7.88 9.64 23.20
C ALA A 48 8.72 10.90 23.51
N ASP A 49 9.00 11.76 22.52
CA ASP A 49 9.87 12.93 22.69
C ASP A 49 9.27 14.22 22.06
N PRO A 50 8.11 14.71 22.54
CA PRO A 50 7.46 15.90 21.99
C PRO A 50 8.25 17.21 22.22
N GLU A 51 9.13 17.28 23.23
CA GLU A 51 9.90 18.48 23.62
C GLU A 51 11.18 18.69 22.79
N HIS A 52 11.63 17.70 22.01
CA HIS A 52 12.75 17.81 21.05
C HIS A 52 12.30 17.76 19.59
N SER A 53 11.00 18.01 19.36
CA SER A 53 10.36 17.95 18.05
C SER A 53 11.05 18.85 17.03
N SER A 54 11.54 18.25 15.94
CA SER A 54 12.24 18.95 14.86
C SER A 54 11.26 19.59 13.86
N THR A 55 10.23 20.27 14.36
CA THR A 55 9.15 20.94 13.61
C THR A 55 9.62 22.01 12.61
N ARG A 56 10.94 22.21 12.46
CA ARG A 56 11.55 23.20 11.56
C ARG A 56 12.21 22.64 10.29
N ASN A 57 12.41 21.31 10.15
CA ASN A 57 13.33 20.77 9.11
C ASN A 57 12.70 19.88 8.01
N GLY A 58 11.38 19.65 7.96
CA GLY A 58 10.76 18.86 6.87
C GLY A 58 11.07 17.35 6.87
N ILE A 59 11.96 16.88 7.75
CA ILE A 59 12.37 15.47 7.87
C ILE A 59 11.23 14.58 8.41
N HIS A 60 10.41 15.09 9.35
CA HIS A 60 9.22 14.38 9.83
C HIS A 60 8.19 14.15 8.71
N LEU A 61 8.06 15.06 7.73
CA LEU A 61 7.18 14.85 6.57
C LEU A 61 7.67 13.68 5.71
N GLY A 62 8.99 13.53 5.53
CA GLY A 62 9.57 12.39 4.83
C GLY A 62 9.31 11.06 5.53
N ALA A 63 9.50 11.02 6.86
CA ALA A 63 9.22 9.83 7.67
C ALA A 63 7.70 9.50 7.72
N THR A 64 6.86 10.52 7.81
CA THR A 64 5.39 10.40 7.82
C THR A 64 4.87 9.95 6.45
N ALA A 65 5.40 10.52 5.36
CA ALA A 65 5.07 10.12 4.01
C ALA A 65 5.53 8.68 3.70
N GLY A 66 6.73 8.29 4.17
CA GLY A 66 7.22 6.93 4.03
C GLY A 66 6.38 5.92 4.83
N THR A 67 5.94 6.29 6.03
CA THR A 67 4.98 5.49 6.80
C THR A 67 3.67 5.30 6.05
N LEU A 68 3.13 6.38 5.47
CA LEU A 68 1.91 6.31 4.68
C LEU A 68 2.06 5.43 3.45
N ASP A 69 3.21 5.49 2.76
CA ASP A 69 3.49 4.63 1.61
C ASP A 69 3.56 3.15 1.99
N ILE A 70 4.18 2.82 3.14
CA ILE A 70 4.22 1.45 3.66
C ILE A 70 2.81 0.92 3.91
N LEU A 71 1.97 1.69 4.60
CA LEU A 71 0.60 1.31 4.89
C LEU A 71 -0.23 1.20 3.59
N GLN A 72 -0.27 2.26 2.80
CA GLN A 72 -1.20 2.40 1.68
C GLN A 72 -0.78 1.68 0.41
N ARG A 73 0.52 1.47 0.17
CA ARG A 73 1.03 0.82 -1.04
C ARG A 73 1.69 -0.52 -0.75
N CYS A 74 2.57 -0.60 0.26
CA CYS A 74 3.29 -1.86 0.49
C CYS A 74 2.40 -2.97 1.07
N TYR A 75 1.58 -2.67 2.08
CA TYR A 75 0.71 -3.70 2.71
C TYR A 75 -0.55 -4.00 1.90
N THR A 76 -1.08 -3.03 1.17
CA THR A 76 -2.22 -3.26 0.27
C THR A 76 -1.80 -3.80 -1.11
N GLY A 77 -0.54 -3.61 -1.51
CA GLY A 77 -0.08 -3.82 -2.88
C GLY A 77 -0.80 -2.92 -3.90
N LEU A 78 -1.20 -1.71 -3.49
CA LEU A 78 -1.93 -0.77 -4.34
C LEU A 78 -1.08 -0.27 -5.49
N GLU A 79 -1.52 -0.53 -6.72
CA GLU A 79 -0.88 -0.06 -7.94
C GLU A 79 -1.95 0.48 -8.91
N ALA A 80 -1.72 1.65 -9.49
CA ALA A 80 -2.53 2.20 -10.57
C ALA A 80 -1.76 2.07 -11.89
N ARG A 81 -2.12 1.09 -12.73
CA ARG A 81 -1.40 0.81 -13.97
C ARG A 81 -2.35 0.37 -15.09
N GLY A 82 -2.20 1.00 -16.26
CA GLY A 82 -2.99 0.70 -17.46
C GLY A 82 -4.49 0.88 -17.22
N ASP A 83 -4.87 1.97 -16.55
CA ASP A 83 -6.23 2.30 -16.12
C ASP A 83 -6.91 1.29 -15.16
N VAL A 84 -6.18 0.28 -14.67
CA VAL A 84 -6.64 -0.68 -13.68
C VAL A 84 -6.08 -0.36 -12.30
N LEU A 85 -6.96 -0.38 -11.29
CA LEU A 85 -6.58 -0.32 -9.88
C LEU A 85 -6.28 -1.74 -9.37
N ARG A 86 -5.03 -2.03 -9.05
CA ARG A 86 -4.56 -3.36 -8.64
C ARG A 86 -4.28 -3.38 -7.14
N LEU A 87 -4.65 -4.48 -6.50
CA LEU A 87 -4.44 -4.73 -5.08
C LEU A 87 -3.89 -6.15 -4.89
N ASN A 88 -2.72 -6.25 -4.25
CA ASN A 88 -2.13 -7.51 -3.82
C ASN A 88 -1.91 -7.48 -2.30
N LEU A 89 -3.04 -7.57 -1.60
CA LEU A 89 -3.15 -7.34 -0.16
C LEU A 89 -2.37 -8.41 0.61
N LEU A 90 -1.53 -7.99 1.55
CA LEU A 90 -0.94 -8.85 2.56
C LEU A 90 -0.59 -7.99 3.78
N LEU A 91 -1.47 -8.03 4.79
CA LEU A 91 -1.26 -7.34 6.07
C LEU A 91 -0.26 -8.12 6.94
N PRO A 92 0.60 -7.43 7.71
CA PRO A 92 1.40 -8.07 8.76
C PRO A 92 0.49 -8.56 9.91
N GLU A 93 0.90 -9.60 10.63
CA GLU A 93 0.09 -10.21 11.71
C GLU A 93 -0.29 -9.24 12.83
N GLY A 94 0.52 -8.21 13.09
CA GLY A 94 0.21 -7.18 14.08
C GLY A 94 -0.78 -6.09 13.63
N LEU A 95 -1.31 -6.17 12.40
CA LEU A 95 -2.22 -5.18 11.83
C LEU A 95 -3.50 -5.86 11.32
N ASP A 96 -4.49 -6.01 12.21
CA ASP A 96 -5.75 -6.71 11.92
C ASP A 96 -6.55 -6.09 10.76
N ARG A 97 -6.47 -4.76 10.65
CA ARG A 97 -7.26 -3.96 9.72
C ARG A 97 -6.51 -2.72 9.27
N LEU A 98 -6.67 -2.39 7.99
CA LEU A 98 -6.26 -1.11 7.43
C LEU A 98 -7.41 -0.50 6.63
N ASP A 99 -7.83 0.70 7.03
CA ASP A 99 -8.76 1.50 6.24
C ASP A 99 -8.04 2.67 5.60
N CYS A 100 -8.34 2.93 4.33
CA CYS A 100 -7.89 4.14 3.68
C CYS A 100 -8.85 4.59 2.59
N VAL A 101 -8.76 5.87 2.25
CA VAL A 101 -9.48 6.45 1.12
C VAL A 101 -8.45 6.99 0.14
N ILE A 102 -8.60 6.63 -1.12
CA ILE A 102 -7.76 7.10 -2.21
C ILE A 102 -8.63 7.83 -3.24
N ARG A 103 -8.00 8.75 -3.97
CA ARG A 103 -8.63 9.37 -5.14
C ARG A 103 -8.04 8.78 -6.41
N TYR A 104 -8.87 8.14 -7.20
CA TYR A 104 -8.48 7.52 -8.47
C TYR A 104 -9.47 7.90 -9.57
N ARG A 105 -8.98 8.40 -10.71
CA ARG A 105 -9.82 8.91 -11.83
C ARG A 105 -10.95 9.83 -11.35
N ASN A 106 -10.59 10.78 -10.48
CA ASN A 106 -11.49 11.76 -9.86
C ASN A 106 -12.63 11.17 -9.01
N GLN A 107 -12.53 9.90 -8.61
CA GLN A 107 -13.47 9.22 -7.72
C GLN A 107 -12.79 8.91 -6.39
N LEU A 108 -13.53 9.07 -5.29
CA LEU A 108 -13.09 8.61 -3.98
C LEU A 108 -13.39 7.11 -3.86
N ILE A 109 -12.36 6.34 -3.55
CA ILE A 109 -12.43 4.90 -3.35
C ILE A 109 -12.01 4.61 -1.92
N SER A 110 -12.92 4.02 -1.14
CA SER A 110 -12.63 3.56 0.22
C SER A 110 -12.25 2.09 0.19
N LEU A 111 -11.17 1.76 0.90
CA LEU A 111 -10.66 0.42 1.09
C LEU A 111 -10.77 0.07 2.58
N HIS A 112 -11.38 -1.07 2.88
CA HIS A 112 -11.38 -1.69 4.19
C HIS A 112 -10.72 -3.06 4.06
N VAL A 113 -9.46 -3.13 4.46
CA VAL A 113 -8.60 -4.30 4.29
C VAL A 113 -8.54 -5.07 5.60
N TYR A 114 -8.80 -6.37 5.51
CA TYR A 114 -8.60 -7.35 6.57
C TYR A 114 -7.70 -8.46 6.04
N HIS A 115 -7.19 -9.35 6.90
CA HIS A 115 -6.38 -10.51 6.46
C HIS A 115 -7.08 -11.38 5.42
N GLU A 116 -8.40 -11.57 5.58
CA GLU A 116 -9.17 -12.55 4.84
C GLU A 116 -10.18 -11.95 3.86
N ARG A 117 -10.38 -10.65 3.91
CA ARG A 117 -11.37 -9.97 3.06
C ARG A 117 -10.96 -8.54 2.75
N LEU A 118 -11.37 -8.08 1.60
CA LEU A 118 -11.39 -6.67 1.21
C LEU A 118 -12.83 -6.23 1.04
N ARG A 119 -13.17 -5.06 1.58
CA ARG A 119 -14.36 -4.31 1.14
C ARG A 119 -13.88 -3.03 0.46
N ILE A 120 -14.31 -2.83 -0.78
CA ILE A 120 -13.96 -1.67 -1.60
C ILE A 120 -15.23 -0.98 -2.04
N SER A 121 -15.27 0.35 -1.97
CA SER A 121 -16.42 1.14 -2.39
C SER A 121 -16.01 2.37 -3.17
N ALA A 122 -16.78 2.72 -4.19
CA ALA A 122 -16.66 4.01 -4.85
C ALA A 122 -17.74 4.97 -4.32
N ALA A 123 -17.36 6.23 -4.06
CA ALA A 123 -18.34 7.26 -3.73
C ALA A 123 -19.37 7.41 -4.87
N PRO A 124 -20.63 7.79 -4.55
CA PRO A 124 -21.61 8.13 -5.56
C PRO A 124 -21.12 9.28 -6.47
N GLY A 125 -21.46 9.22 -7.75
CA GLY A 125 -21.10 10.27 -8.71
C GLY A 125 -21.26 9.83 -10.17
N SER A 126 -20.92 10.73 -11.08
CA SER A 126 -21.00 10.51 -12.54
C SER A 126 -19.70 9.95 -13.15
N GLY A 127 -18.80 9.42 -12.31
CA GLY A 127 -17.54 8.83 -12.76
C GLY A 127 -17.77 7.57 -13.60
N GLN A 128 -16.80 7.22 -14.45
CA GLN A 128 -16.83 5.94 -15.15
C GLN A 128 -16.52 4.78 -14.19
N PRO A 129 -17.12 3.59 -14.39
CA PRO A 129 -16.74 2.40 -13.63
C PRO A 129 -15.23 2.16 -13.65
N VAL A 130 -14.66 1.85 -12.49
CA VAL A 130 -13.23 1.64 -12.32
C VAL A 130 -12.91 0.15 -12.48
N PRO A 131 -12.03 -0.24 -13.42
CA PRO A 131 -11.50 -1.59 -13.46
C PRO A 131 -10.62 -1.84 -12.22
N VAL A 132 -10.96 -2.87 -11.44
CA VAL A 132 -10.21 -3.27 -10.24
C VAL A 132 -9.75 -4.71 -10.39
N ALA A 133 -8.50 -4.99 -10.00
CA ALA A 133 -7.97 -6.34 -9.91
C ALA A 133 -7.44 -6.63 -8.50
N VAL A 134 -7.97 -7.67 -7.85
CA VAL A 134 -7.58 -8.09 -6.49
C VAL A 134 -7.13 -9.53 -6.54
N ARG A 135 -5.85 -9.81 -6.23
CA ARG A 135 -5.26 -11.16 -6.27
C ARG A 135 -5.66 -11.96 -7.53
N GLY A 136 -5.53 -11.34 -8.71
CA GLY A 136 -5.85 -11.96 -10.00
C GLY A 136 -7.33 -11.99 -10.40
N ARG A 137 -8.27 -11.64 -9.50
CA ARG A 137 -9.70 -11.49 -9.81
C ARG A 137 -9.99 -10.06 -10.27
N SER A 138 -10.68 -9.91 -11.40
CA SER A 138 -11.00 -8.59 -11.97
C SER A 138 -12.49 -8.31 -11.93
N PHE A 139 -12.88 -7.07 -11.62
CA PHE A 139 -14.26 -6.61 -11.64
C PHE A 139 -14.32 -5.10 -11.92
N MET A 140 -15.51 -4.61 -12.26
CA MET A 140 -15.79 -3.19 -12.44
C MET A 140 -16.42 -2.64 -11.16
N LEU A 141 -15.80 -1.64 -10.56
CA LEU A 141 -16.34 -0.90 -9.42
C LEU A 141 -17.11 0.31 -9.95
N CYS A 142 -18.44 0.22 -9.94
CA CYS A 142 -19.30 1.31 -10.37
C CYS A 142 -19.42 2.40 -9.28
N PRO A 143 -19.62 3.67 -9.63
CA PRO A 143 -19.89 4.73 -8.65
C PRO A 143 -21.03 4.36 -7.70
N GLY A 144 -20.88 4.68 -6.42
CA GLY A 144 -21.88 4.37 -5.38
C GLY A 144 -22.00 2.90 -5.01
N THR A 145 -21.21 2.00 -5.61
CA THR A 145 -21.26 0.57 -5.28
C THR A 145 -20.20 0.16 -4.26
N ILE A 146 -20.47 -0.98 -3.63
CA ILE A 146 -19.58 -1.62 -2.68
C ILE A 146 -19.41 -3.07 -3.10
N VAL A 147 -18.16 -3.54 -3.14
CA VAL A 147 -17.82 -4.92 -3.47
C VAL A 147 -17.02 -5.51 -2.30
N ALA A 148 -17.37 -6.72 -1.89
CA ALA A 148 -16.61 -7.51 -0.93
C ALA A 148 -15.89 -8.64 -1.68
N VAL A 149 -14.59 -8.80 -1.43
CA VAL A 149 -13.73 -9.82 -2.03
C VAL A 149 -13.12 -10.66 -0.92
N ALA A 150 -13.40 -11.96 -0.91
CA ALA A 150 -12.69 -12.91 -0.06
C ALA A 150 -11.25 -13.10 -0.58
N LEU A 151 -10.29 -13.10 0.34
CA LEU A 151 -8.87 -13.22 0.03
C LEU A 151 -8.34 -14.65 0.23
N HIS A 152 -9.15 -15.58 0.73
CA HIS A 152 -8.79 -17.00 0.80
C HIS A 152 -8.53 -17.57 -0.60
N GLY A 153 -7.38 -18.24 -0.76
CA GLY A 153 -6.98 -18.92 -1.99
C GLY A 153 -5.89 -18.18 -2.79
N ARG A 154 -4.90 -18.94 -3.27
CA ARG A 154 -3.93 -18.50 -4.28
C ARG A 154 -4.70 -18.13 -5.54
N ALA A 155 -4.33 -17.02 -6.19
CA ALA A 155 -4.85 -16.69 -7.51
C ALA A 155 -4.57 -17.88 -8.46
N GLU A 156 -5.61 -18.51 -9.00
CA GLU A 156 -5.41 -19.39 -10.15
C GLU A 156 -4.91 -18.52 -11.31
N PRO A 157 -3.83 -18.93 -12.01
CA PRO A 157 -3.36 -18.20 -13.16
C PRO A 157 -4.47 -18.16 -14.21
N ALA A 158 -4.73 -16.97 -14.75
CA ALA A 158 -5.69 -16.79 -15.83
C ALA A 158 -5.40 -17.78 -16.95
N SER A 159 -6.36 -18.69 -17.20
CA SER A 159 -6.33 -19.62 -18.31
C SER A 159 -6.11 -18.85 -19.61
N ARG A 160 -5.05 -19.21 -20.34
CA ARG A 160 -4.76 -18.67 -21.67
C ARG A 160 -6.00 -18.86 -22.55
N PRO A 161 -6.37 -17.87 -23.39
CA PRO A 161 -7.39 -18.08 -24.40
C PRO A 161 -6.97 -19.24 -25.29
N ASP A 162 -7.90 -20.18 -25.45
CA ASP A 162 -7.83 -21.35 -26.32
C ASP A 162 -7.43 -20.89 -27.74
N GLN A 163 -6.21 -21.23 -28.17
CA GLN A 163 -5.84 -21.05 -29.55
C GLN A 163 -6.53 -22.15 -30.33
N GLY A 164 -7.66 -21.77 -30.95
CA GLY A 164 -8.47 -22.63 -31.79
C GLY A 164 -7.61 -23.50 -32.69
N SER A 165 -7.85 -24.80 -32.60
CA SER A 165 -7.36 -25.81 -33.52
C SER A 165 -7.68 -25.39 -34.96
N ALA A 166 -6.64 -25.28 -35.79
CA ALA A 166 -6.80 -25.15 -37.23
C ALA A 166 -7.47 -26.43 -37.78
N PRO A 167 -8.38 -26.32 -38.76
CA PRO A 167 -9.01 -27.49 -39.37
C PRO A 167 -7.97 -28.29 -40.20
N PRO A 168 -8.18 -29.61 -40.38
CA PRO A 168 -7.26 -30.44 -41.15
C PRO A 168 -7.35 -30.08 -42.64
N ASP A 169 -6.18 -29.94 -43.27
CA ASP A 169 -6.02 -29.68 -44.70
C ASP A 169 -6.77 -30.72 -45.54
N ALA A 170 -7.51 -30.20 -46.52
CA ALA A 170 -8.20 -30.98 -47.52
C ALA A 170 -7.25 -31.29 -48.69
N ALA A 171 -7.11 -32.59 -48.98
CA ALA A 171 -6.92 -33.20 -50.30
C ALA A 171 -5.83 -32.61 -51.24
N GLU A 172 -4.68 -33.30 -51.29
CA GLU A 172 -3.87 -33.35 -52.51
C GLU A 172 -4.38 -34.47 -53.44
N SER A 173 -4.47 -34.13 -54.72
CA SER A 173 -4.77 -35.00 -55.87
C SER A 173 -3.54 -35.71 -56.41
#